data_AF-A0A0G1A8R5-F1
#
_entry.id   AF-A0A0G1A8R5-F1
#
_cell.length_a   1.000
_cell.length_b   1.000
_cell.length_c   1.000
_cell.angle_alpha   90.00
_cell.angle_beta   90.00
_cell.angle_gamma   90.00
#
_symmetry.space_group_name_H-M   'P 1'
#
loop_
_entity.id
_entity.type
_entity.pdbx_description
1 polymer ?
#
loop_
_entity_poly.entity_id
_entity_poly.type
_entity_poly.pdbx_seq_one_letter_code
_entity_poly.pdbx_strand_id
1 'polypeptide(L)'
;MRLKFLSFVLILPLFVFVGAGCSALKQGQNNAVVEPQGNILFVGEGCPHCEKVEEFIDQNKVKDKVSFVMLEVYKNKDNAALMAKKAGLCGIPLTGMGVPFLWDGSKCLVGDIDIINFFQEKIK
;
A
#
# COMPACT_ATOMS: atom_id res chain seq x y z
N MET A 1 -24.78 6.96 -53.35
CA MET A 1 -26.15 6.43 -53.45
C MET A 1 -26.17 5.19 -54.35
N ARG A 2 -26.08 4.00 -53.77
CA ARG A 2 -26.60 2.74 -54.34
C ARG A 2 -27.12 1.89 -53.18
N LEU A 3 -28.32 2.28 -52.76
CA LEU A 3 -29.34 1.43 -52.18
C LEU A 3 -29.46 0.17 -53.04
N LYS A 4 -29.53 -1.04 -52.44
CA LYS A 4 -30.29 -2.19 -52.93
C LYS A 4 -30.24 -3.41 -51.99
N PHE A 5 -31.44 -3.73 -51.50
CA PHE A 5 -32.03 -5.04 -51.21
C PHE A 5 -31.67 -5.80 -49.92
N LEU A 6 -32.64 -5.71 -49.00
CA LEU A 6 -33.03 -6.74 -48.06
C LEU A 6 -33.03 -8.13 -48.73
N SER A 7 -32.29 -9.07 -48.15
CA SER A 7 -32.66 -10.49 -48.20
C SER A 7 -32.94 -10.93 -46.77
N PHE A 8 -34.23 -11.03 -46.49
CA PHE A 8 -34.82 -11.62 -45.31
C PHE A 8 -34.59 -13.14 -45.43
N VAL A 9 -33.53 -13.66 -44.81
CA VAL A 9 -33.35 -15.12 -44.67
C VAL A 9 -33.68 -15.48 -43.23
N LEU A 10 -34.95 -15.82 -43.08
CA LEU A 10 -35.57 -16.44 -41.91
C LEU A 10 -35.09 -17.90 -41.86
N ILE A 11 -34.06 -18.18 -41.07
CA ILE A 11 -33.68 -19.55 -40.70
C ILE A 11 -33.83 -19.66 -39.18
N LEU A 12 -34.87 -20.39 -38.77
CA LEU A 12 -35.17 -20.76 -37.39
C LEU A 12 -34.04 -21.61 -36.77
N PRO A 13 -33.93 -21.62 -35.44
CA PRO A 13 -32.72 -21.90 -34.70
C PRO A 13 -32.59 -23.38 -34.35
N LEU A 14 -31.44 -23.99 -34.66
CA LEU A 14 -31.05 -25.26 -34.06
C LEU A 14 -29.53 -25.45 -34.08
N PHE A 15 -28.82 -24.68 -33.26
CA PHE A 15 -27.51 -25.10 -32.78
C PHE A 15 -27.47 -24.98 -31.26
N VAL A 16 -28.11 -25.97 -30.65
CA VAL A 16 -27.81 -26.44 -29.30
C VAL A 16 -26.38 -26.99 -29.35
N PHE A 17 -25.37 -26.12 -29.20
CA PHE A 17 -24.05 -26.55 -28.78
C PHE A 17 -24.01 -26.49 -27.25
N VAL A 18 -24.45 -27.61 -26.66
CA VAL A 18 -24.05 -28.01 -25.30
C VAL A 18 -22.55 -28.25 -25.34
N GLY A 19 -21.78 -27.19 -25.16
CA GLY A 19 -20.34 -27.22 -24.91
C GLY A 19 -20.12 -27.29 -23.41
N ALA A 20 -19.85 -28.49 -22.91
CA ALA A 20 -19.42 -28.75 -21.55
C ALA A 20 -18.14 -27.95 -21.22
N GLY A 21 -18.18 -27.25 -20.08
CA GLY A 21 -17.04 -27.03 -19.20
C GLY A 21 -15.76 -26.42 -19.78
N CYS A 22 -15.57 -25.12 -19.58
CA CYS A 22 -14.34 -24.65 -18.94
C CYS A 22 -14.62 -23.30 -18.25
N SER A 23 -14.96 -23.37 -16.96
CA SER A 23 -15.00 -22.23 -16.07
C SER A 23 -13.61 -21.61 -15.99
N ALA A 24 -13.41 -20.48 -16.65
CA ALA A 24 -12.28 -19.58 -16.40
C ALA A 24 -12.81 -18.16 -16.24
N LEU A 25 -13.64 -17.96 -15.21
CA LEU A 25 -13.73 -16.68 -14.53
C LEU A 25 -12.34 -16.38 -13.93
N LYS A 26 -11.51 -15.64 -14.65
CA LYS A 26 -10.55 -14.75 -14.01
C LYS A 26 -11.10 -13.33 -14.13
N GLN A 27 -12.15 -13.06 -13.36
CA GLN A 27 -12.33 -11.72 -12.79
C GLN A 27 -11.09 -11.46 -11.94
N GLY A 28 -10.10 -10.78 -12.53
CA GLY A 28 -9.04 -10.14 -11.77
C GLY A 28 -9.71 -9.13 -10.85
N GLN A 29 -9.79 -9.48 -9.57
CA GLN A 29 -10.33 -8.59 -8.56
C GLN A 29 -9.43 -7.35 -8.49
N ASN A 30 -9.94 -6.21 -8.96
CA ASN A 30 -9.43 -4.91 -8.58
C ASN A 30 -9.75 -4.69 -7.10
N ASN A 31 -9.07 -5.41 -6.22
CA ASN A 31 -9.02 -5.06 -4.81
C ASN A 31 -8.11 -3.85 -4.73
N ALA A 32 -8.70 -2.65 -4.71
CA ALA A 32 -7.95 -1.44 -4.39
C ALA A 32 -7.36 -1.67 -2.99
N VAL A 33 -6.05 -1.92 -2.92
CA VAL A 33 -5.32 -1.96 -1.65
C VAL A 33 -5.49 -0.58 -1.04
N VAL A 34 -6.26 -0.49 0.04
CA VAL A 34 -6.46 0.76 0.76
C VAL A 34 -5.16 1.06 1.48
N GLU A 35 -4.30 1.85 0.83
CA GLU A 35 -3.06 2.32 1.46
C GLU A 35 -3.43 3.22 2.66
N PRO A 36 -2.73 3.08 3.81
CA PRO A 36 -2.91 3.98 4.93
C PRO A 36 -2.68 5.43 4.49
N GLN A 37 -3.62 6.30 4.85
CA GLN A 37 -3.53 7.73 4.62
C GLN A 37 -2.92 8.41 5.84
N GLY A 38 -2.04 9.40 5.64
CA GLY A 38 -1.37 10.13 6.72
C GLY A 38 0.02 9.58 7.06
N ASN A 39 0.46 9.81 8.30
CA ASN A 39 1.79 9.42 8.76
C ASN A 39 1.92 7.89 8.86
N ILE A 40 2.97 7.33 8.26
CA ILE A 40 3.25 5.89 8.30
C ILE A 40 4.66 5.69 8.87
N LEU A 41 4.74 5.04 10.02
CA LEU A 41 5.98 4.64 10.67
C LEU A 41 6.25 3.16 10.38
N PHE A 42 7.33 2.88 9.68
CA PHE A 42 7.79 1.53 9.39
C PHE A 42 8.85 1.12 10.39
N VAL A 43 8.65 -0.02 11.02
CA VAL A 43 9.50 -0.57 12.09
C VAL A 43 9.88 -2.01 11.79
N GLY A 44 10.86 -2.54 12.52
CA GLY A 44 11.26 -3.94 12.43
C GLY A 44 11.40 -4.55 13.82
N GLU A 45 10.86 -5.76 13.99
CA GLU A 45 10.95 -6.47 15.27
C GLU A 45 12.42 -6.72 15.66
N GLY A 46 12.80 -6.32 16.88
CA GLY A 46 14.17 -6.45 17.38
C GLY A 46 15.17 -5.43 16.80
N CYS A 47 14.69 -4.32 16.21
CA CYS A 47 15.53 -3.22 15.78
C CYS A 47 15.76 -2.20 16.92
N PRO A 48 17.00 -2.02 17.42
CA PRO A 48 17.27 -1.13 18.55
C PRO A 48 16.90 0.34 18.31
N HIS A 49 16.95 0.80 17.06
CA HIS A 49 16.53 2.18 16.73
C HIS A 49 15.01 2.31 16.68
N CYS A 50 14.27 1.26 16.31
CA CYS A 50 12.81 1.27 16.37
C CYS A 50 12.34 1.32 17.83
N GLU A 51 12.96 0.52 18.70
CA GLU A 51 12.64 0.46 20.13
C GLU A 51 12.70 1.83 20.80
N LYS A 52 13.70 2.66 20.49
CA LYS A 52 13.79 4.03 21.03
C LYS A 52 12.63 4.92 20.58
N VAL A 53 12.20 4.79 19.32
CA VAL A 53 11.06 5.55 18.78
C VAL A 53 9.77 5.07 19.44
N GLU A 54 9.60 3.76 19.60
CA GLU A 54 8.45 3.14 20.27
C GLU A 54 8.37 3.56 21.74
N GLU A 55 9.49 3.53 22.47
CA GLU A 55 9.58 4.00 23.84
C GLU A 55 9.18 5.47 23.96
N PHE A 56 9.71 6.34 23.08
CA PHE A 56 9.32 7.74 23.04
C PHE A 56 7.82 7.92 22.79
N ILE A 57 7.27 7.17 21.82
CA ILE A 57 5.84 7.20 21.46
C ILE A 57 4.97 6.85 22.67
N ASP A 58 5.33 5.79 23.39
CA ASP A 58 4.55 5.28 24.51
C ASP A 58 4.68 6.18 25.74
N GLN A 59 5.90 6.63 26.08
CA GLN A 59 6.14 7.54 27.21
C GLN A 59 5.42 8.88 27.06
N ASN A 60 5.31 9.38 25.83
CA ASN A 60 4.71 10.69 25.55
C ASN A 60 3.24 10.60 25.08
N LYS A 61 2.66 9.39 25.06
CA LYS A 61 1.30 9.13 24.56
C LYS A 61 1.05 9.76 23.20
N VAL A 62 2.02 9.63 22.29
CA VAL A 62 1.99 10.29 20.98
C VAL A 62 0.75 9.86 20.18
N LYS A 63 0.32 8.61 20.34
CA LYS A 63 -0.89 8.05 19.69
C LYS A 63 -2.18 8.79 20.07
N ASP A 64 -2.22 9.48 21.21
CA ASP A 64 -3.39 10.27 21.64
C ASP A 64 -3.44 11.65 20.98
N LYS A 65 -2.31 12.13 20.44
CA LYS A 65 -2.13 13.50 19.93
C LYS A 65 -1.89 13.55 18.43
N VAL A 66 -1.29 12.50 17.87
CA VAL A 66 -0.87 12.43 16.47
C VAL A 66 -1.43 11.15 15.86
N SER A 67 -2.15 11.30 14.74
CA SER A 67 -2.61 10.14 13.96
C SER A 67 -1.47 9.63 13.08
N PHE A 68 -1.14 8.35 13.25
CA PHE A 68 -0.20 7.61 12.41
C PHE A 68 -0.49 6.12 12.52
N VAL A 69 -0.01 5.36 11.54
CA VAL A 69 0.02 3.90 11.61
C VAL A 69 1.45 3.41 11.78
N MET A 70 1.61 2.29 12.47
CA MET A 70 2.90 1.62 12.63
C MET A 70 2.85 0.28 11.91
N LEU A 71 3.82 0.03 11.02
CA LEU A 71 3.86 -1.14 10.15
C LEU A 71 5.19 -1.88 10.32
N GLU A 72 5.12 -3.12 10.79
CA GLU A 72 6.28 -4.02 10.89
C GLU A 72 6.68 -4.51 9.49
N VAL A 73 7.97 -4.48 9.13
CA VAL A 73 8.43 -4.81 7.76
C VAL A 73 9.29 -6.08 7.65
N TYR A 74 9.87 -6.59 8.73
CA TYR A 74 10.75 -7.77 8.63
C TYR A 74 9.96 -9.07 8.39
N LYS A 75 8.76 -9.17 8.96
CA LYS A 75 7.90 -10.35 8.85
C LYS A 75 6.68 -10.12 7.95
N ASN A 76 6.43 -8.88 7.52
CA ASN A 76 5.35 -8.54 6.60
C ASN A 76 5.87 -7.95 5.28
N LYS A 77 5.81 -8.77 4.21
CA LYS A 77 6.29 -8.40 2.87
C LYS A 77 5.50 -7.27 2.22
N ASP A 78 4.20 -7.17 2.51
CA ASP A 78 3.35 -6.12 1.94
C ASP A 78 3.71 -4.76 2.55
N ASN A 79 3.98 -4.74 3.86
CA ASN A 79 4.48 -3.55 4.55
C ASN A 79 5.88 -3.16 4.03
N ALA A 80 6.77 -4.13 3.82
CA ALA A 80 8.09 -3.86 3.23
C ALA A 80 7.99 -3.30 1.80
N ALA A 81 7.08 -3.82 0.98
CA ALA A 81 6.82 -3.30 -0.36
C ALA A 81 6.26 -1.86 -0.31
N LEU A 82 5.36 -1.58 0.64
CA LEU A 82 4.84 -0.23 0.86
C LEU A 82 5.96 0.73 1.31
N MET A 83 6.84 0.31 2.20
CA MET A 83 8.02 1.09 2.63
C MET A 83 8.90 1.45 1.43
N ALA A 84 9.26 0.47 0.61
CA ALA A 84 10.06 0.68 -0.60
C ALA A 84 9.38 1.65 -1.57
N LYS A 85 8.05 1.54 -1.76
CA LYS A 85 7.27 2.48 -2.57
C LYS A 85 7.35 3.90 -2.02
N LYS A 86 7.10 4.11 -0.72
CA LYS A 86 7.13 5.45 -0.11
C LYS A 86 8.52 6.07 -0.16
N ALA A 87 9.55 5.27 0.10
CA ALA A 87 10.92 5.76 0.04
C ALA A 87 11.37 6.11 -1.39
N GLY A 88 10.86 5.41 -2.40
CA GLY A 88 11.02 5.79 -3.81
C GLY A 88 10.45 7.17 -4.13
N LEU A 89 9.34 7.57 -3.51
CA LEU A 89 8.79 8.93 -3.67
C LEU A 89 9.72 10.01 -3.11
N CYS A 90 10.55 9.65 -2.14
CA CYS A 90 11.54 10.54 -1.52
C CYS A 90 12.93 10.47 -2.18
N GLY A 91 13.08 9.69 -3.26
CA GLY A 91 14.38 9.52 -3.94
C GLY A 91 15.44 8.79 -3.11
N ILE A 92 15.03 8.05 -2.07
CA ILE A 92 15.95 7.30 -1.22
C ILE A 92 16.30 5.97 -1.92
N PRO A 93 17.59 5.63 -2.09
CA PRO A 93 17.97 4.35 -2.66
C PRO A 93 17.51 3.20 -1.77
N LEU A 94 16.93 2.16 -2.36
CA LEU A 94 16.52 0.94 -1.63
C LEU A 94 17.72 0.23 -0.99
N THR A 95 18.90 0.36 -1.58
CA THR A 95 20.14 -0.19 -1.06
C THR A 95 20.58 0.58 0.18
N GLY A 96 20.67 -0.10 1.32
CA GLY A 96 21.06 0.50 2.60
C GLY A 96 19.92 1.22 3.33
N MET A 97 18.68 1.10 2.82
CA MET A 97 17.49 1.55 3.52
C MET A 97 17.20 0.65 4.72
N GLY A 98 16.80 1.26 5.83
CA GLY A 98 16.48 0.56 7.07
C GLY A 98 15.37 1.23 7.85
N VAL A 99 15.03 0.61 8.98
CA VAL A 99 14.04 1.09 9.94
C VAL A 99 14.75 1.69 11.17
N PRO A 100 14.12 2.62 11.91
CA PRO A 100 12.78 3.16 11.67
C PRO A 100 12.75 4.14 10.50
N PHE A 101 11.64 4.14 9.77
CA PHE A 101 11.41 5.01 8.61
C PHE A 101 10.02 5.62 8.70
N LEU A 102 9.90 6.94 8.62
CA LEU A 102 8.62 7.64 8.68
C LEU A 102 8.33 8.32 7.34
N TRP A 103 7.12 8.14 6.83
CA TRP A 103 6.57 8.94 5.74
C TRP A 103 5.41 9.78 6.26
N ASP A 104 5.48 11.11 6.15
CA ASP A 104 4.46 12.03 6.70
C ASP A 104 3.36 12.43 5.69
N GLY A 105 3.38 11.83 4.51
CA GLY A 105 2.54 12.23 3.36
C GLY A 105 3.32 13.03 2.30
N SER A 106 4.43 13.65 2.68
CA SER A 106 5.22 14.54 1.82
C SER A 106 6.73 14.30 1.89
N LYS A 107 7.25 14.01 3.09
CA LYS A 107 8.66 13.85 3.40
C LYS A 107 8.91 12.46 3.99
N CYS A 108 10.17 12.06 3.93
CA CYS A 108 10.66 10.85 4.56
C CYS A 108 11.71 11.20 5.61
N LEU A 109 11.61 10.57 6.78
CA LEU A 109 12.60 10.63 7.85
C LEU A 109 13.14 9.23 8.11
N VAL A 110 14.44 9.12 8.39
CA VAL A 110 15.13 7.85 8.59
C VAL A 110 15.89 7.89 9.91
N GLY A 111 15.78 6.83 10.70
CA GLY A 111 16.47 6.73 11.98
C GLY A 111 15.66 7.31 13.15
N ASP A 112 16.15 7.05 14.35
CA ASP A 112 15.49 7.37 15.62
C ASP A 112 15.42 8.88 15.87
N ILE A 113 16.53 9.61 15.69
CA ILE A 113 16.64 11.03 16.07
C ILE A 113 15.62 11.91 15.34
N ASP A 114 15.57 11.86 14.01
CA ASP A 114 14.69 12.74 13.22
C ASP A 114 13.21 12.42 13.45
N ILE A 115 12.88 11.14 13.61
CA ILE A 115 11.50 10.69 13.87
C ILE A 115 11.04 11.11 15.26
N ILE A 116 11.90 10.99 16.29
CA ILE A 116 11.60 11.48 17.64
C ILE A 116 11.37 13.00 17.61
N ASN A 117 12.25 13.75 16.95
CA ASN A 117 12.11 15.21 16.81
C ASN A 117 10.79 15.58 16.13
N PHE A 118 10.42 14.88 15.05
CA PHE A 118 9.13 15.08 14.39
C PHE A 118 7.96 14.92 15.35
N PHE A 119 7.91 13.82 16.11
CA PHE A 119 6.81 13.61 17.06
C PHE A 119 6.86 14.61 18.20
N GLN A 120 8.05 14.95 18.72
CA GLN A 120 8.23 15.95 19.76
C GLN A 120 7.68 17.32 19.35
N GLU A 121 7.85 17.73 18.08
CA GLU A 121 7.26 18.95 17.54
C GLU A 121 5.74 18.89 17.43
N LYS A 122 5.16 17.72 17.14
CA LYS A 122 3.72 17.53 16.97
C LYS A 122 2.93 17.42 18.27
N ILE A 123 3.59 17.09 19.38
CA ILE A 123 2.94 16.90 20.69
C ILE A 123 3.06 18.09 21.65
N LYS A 124 3.80 19.13 21.24
CA LYS A 124 3.82 20.44 21.91
C LYS A 124 2.47 21.12 21.77
#